data_AF-A0A1Y2REJ4-F1
#
_entry.id   AF-A0A1Y2REJ4-F1
#
_cell.length_a   1.000
_cell.length_b   1.000
_cell.length_c   1.000
_cell.angle_alpha   90.00
_cell.angle_beta   90.00
_cell.angle_gamma   90.00
#
_symmetry.space_group_name_H-M   'P 1'
#
loop_
_entity.id
_entity.type
_entity.pdbx_description
1 polymer ?
#
loop_
_entity_poly.entity_id
_entity_poly.type
_entity_poly.pdbx_seq_one_letter_code
_entity_poly.pdbx_strand_id
1 'polypeptide(L)'
;MAQPLAAKKDYKPGILSIAYFIESANNSVNSLTSLLRKDNYRNKITALNNPVNNELGFSLKNEILTALKPILDKVKKTDGGKFKDIIENFLSKPEENGIKSVKKYLPSIGIFTTVLSLVGNLVIVEKSITKEDLNKFMDKVQQYFYQYEKLNAINEQFSEQVGKLLEKSAEIKEDLKDFLVESINTMNPSITKQSLKDIQVEVLLQKYYDPQKLQVWLDTTNSQKEGSLYPPDAPTSVKLVTAGIKRIQKEFETIYNENYREMKELIASLKTSIPNLDQNQLNKTSIEIDKLYNDSRQADVINLNITQVNERMNIVCSTINAGR
;
A
#
# COMPACT_ATOMS: atom_id res chain seq x y z
N MET A 1 31.13 -51.79 31.97
CA MET A 1 30.40 -51.33 30.77
C MET A 1 30.27 -49.82 30.86
N ALA A 2 31.01 -49.07 30.05
CA ALA A 2 30.90 -47.61 30.01
C ALA A 2 29.64 -47.24 29.21
N GLN A 3 28.76 -46.42 29.79
CA GLN A 3 27.68 -45.77 29.03
C GLN A 3 28.31 -44.94 27.89
N PRO A 4 27.72 -44.92 26.68
CA PRO A 4 28.17 -43.99 25.65
C PRO A 4 27.99 -42.57 26.18
N LEU A 5 29.05 -41.77 26.16
CA LEU A 5 28.98 -40.32 26.34
C LEU A 5 27.93 -39.78 25.36
N ALA A 6 26.81 -39.27 25.88
CA ALA A 6 25.82 -38.56 25.08
C ALA A 6 26.56 -37.46 24.29
N ALA A 7 26.50 -37.52 22.96
CA ALA A 7 27.15 -36.53 22.11
C ALA A 7 26.70 -35.13 22.55
N LYS A 8 27.66 -34.28 22.95
CA LYS A 8 27.38 -32.86 23.23
C LYS A 8 26.79 -32.25 21.97
N LYS A 9 25.50 -31.91 22.02
CA LYS A 9 24.79 -31.31 20.88
C LYS A 9 25.38 -29.93 20.62
N ASP A 10 25.94 -29.74 19.43
CA ASP A 10 26.42 -28.44 18.99
C ASP A 10 25.21 -27.54 18.69
N TYR A 11 24.91 -26.63 19.62
CA TYR A 11 23.81 -25.68 19.49
C TYR A 11 24.15 -24.51 18.55
N LYS A 12 25.42 -24.30 18.20
CA LYS A 12 25.89 -23.14 17.42
C LYS A 12 25.21 -23.03 16.06
N PRO A 13 25.08 -24.10 15.24
CA PRO A 13 24.42 -24.02 13.94
C PRO A 13 22.94 -23.62 14.06
N GLY A 14 22.26 -24.07 15.11
CA GLY A 14 20.86 -23.74 15.39
C GLY A 14 20.66 -22.25 15.65
N ILE A 15 21.46 -21.67 16.55
CA ILE A 15 21.38 -20.24 16.89
C ILE A 15 21.70 -19.37 15.66
N LEU A 16 22.77 -19.69 14.92
CA LEU A 16 23.16 -18.94 13.74
C LEU A 16 22.11 -19.01 12.64
N SER A 17 21.51 -20.19 12.42
CA SER A 17 20.43 -20.34 11.44
C SER A 17 19.22 -19.47 11.78
N ILE A 18 18.86 -19.35 13.06
CA ILE A 18 17.79 -18.47 13.55
C ILE A 18 18.17 -17.00 13.30
N ALA A 19 19.39 -16.59 13.63
CA ALA A 19 19.85 -15.21 13.41
C ALA A 19 19.75 -14.79 11.94
N TYR A 20 20.26 -15.61 11.02
CA TYR A 20 20.14 -15.36 9.59
C TYR A 20 18.69 -15.38 9.08
N PHE A 21 17.83 -16.22 9.67
CA PHE A 21 16.41 -16.19 9.35
C PHE A 21 15.75 -14.87 9.77
N ILE A 22 15.95 -14.42 11.02
CA ILE A 22 15.32 -13.21 11.55
C ILE A 22 15.79 -11.98 10.77
N GLU A 23 17.08 -11.88 10.44
CA GLU A 23 17.61 -10.81 9.58
C GLU A 23 16.92 -10.81 8.21
N SER A 24 16.87 -11.96 7.54
CA SER A 24 16.24 -12.10 6.22
C SER A 24 14.75 -11.76 6.25
N ALA A 25 14.01 -12.27 7.26
CA ALA A 25 12.59 -12.00 7.44
C ALA A 25 12.33 -10.51 7.74
N ASN A 26 13.12 -9.87 8.59
CA ASN A 26 13.00 -8.45 8.90
C ASN A 26 13.22 -7.59 7.65
N ASN A 27 14.26 -7.91 6.87
CA ASN A 27 14.53 -7.22 5.61
C ASN A 27 13.39 -7.39 4.61
N SER A 28 12.85 -8.60 4.47
CA SER A 28 11.71 -8.89 3.60
C SER A 28 10.46 -8.08 3.97
N VAL A 29 10.08 -8.07 5.26
CA VAL A 29 8.91 -7.33 5.76
C VAL A 29 9.10 -5.82 5.61
N ASN A 30 10.30 -5.30 5.88
CA ASN A 30 10.62 -3.88 5.70
C ASN A 30 10.59 -3.47 4.21
N SER A 31 11.12 -4.30 3.31
CA SER A 31 11.02 -4.08 1.86
C SER A 31 9.57 -4.03 1.40
N LEU A 32 8.73 -4.99 1.83
CA LEU A 32 7.31 -5.05 1.51
C LEU A 32 6.57 -3.80 2.00
N THR A 33 6.82 -3.41 3.26
CA THR A 33 6.23 -2.21 3.86
C THR A 33 6.64 -0.95 3.08
N SER A 34 7.91 -0.85 2.68
CA SER A 34 8.41 0.29 1.92
C SER A 34 7.75 0.37 0.54
N LEU A 35 7.62 -0.77 -0.15
CA LEU A 35 6.94 -0.86 -1.44
C LEU A 35 5.48 -0.38 -1.31
N LEU A 36 4.71 -0.95 -0.38
CA LEU A 36 3.31 -0.57 -0.13
C LEU A 36 3.12 0.94 0.16
N ARG A 37 4.13 1.61 0.75
CA ARG A 37 4.08 3.03 1.12
C ARG A 37 4.57 3.98 0.03
N LYS A 38 5.58 3.60 -0.75
CA LYS A 38 6.31 4.52 -1.65
C LYS A 38 6.22 4.09 -3.12
N ASP A 39 5.25 3.26 -3.44
CA ASP A 39 5.08 2.76 -4.79
C ASP A 39 4.62 3.85 -5.78
N ASN A 40 5.36 3.96 -6.89
CA ASN A 40 5.11 4.95 -7.93
C ASN A 40 3.82 4.65 -8.70
N TYR A 41 3.49 3.38 -8.90
CA TYR A 41 2.24 3.00 -9.55
C TYR A 41 1.05 3.50 -8.74
N ARG A 42 0.99 3.20 -7.44
CA ARG A 42 -0.05 3.69 -6.54
C ARG A 42 -0.17 5.21 -6.52
N ASN A 43 0.97 5.91 -6.48
CA ASN A 43 0.98 7.38 -6.51
C ASN A 43 0.36 7.91 -7.82
N LYS A 44 0.68 7.29 -8.96
CA LYS A 44 0.08 7.64 -10.25
C LYS A 44 -1.42 7.43 -10.25
N ILE A 45 -1.91 6.24 -9.86
CA ILE A 45 -3.35 5.93 -9.84
C ILE A 45 -4.12 6.90 -8.94
N THR A 46 -3.55 7.25 -7.78
CA THR A 46 -4.13 8.24 -6.87
C THR A 46 -4.18 9.64 -7.49
N ALA A 47 -3.12 10.05 -8.20
CA ALA A 47 -3.03 11.37 -8.83
C ALA A 47 -4.04 11.57 -9.98
N LEU A 48 -4.40 10.51 -10.69
CA LEU A 48 -5.43 10.54 -11.73
C LEU A 48 -6.81 10.90 -11.17
N ASN A 49 -7.05 10.58 -9.89
CA ASN A 49 -8.31 10.89 -9.21
C ASN A 49 -8.41 12.36 -8.76
N ASN A 50 -7.58 13.27 -9.27
CA ASN A 50 -7.71 14.70 -9.01
C ASN A 50 -8.61 15.35 -10.09
N PRO A 51 -9.67 16.10 -9.75
CA PRO A 51 -10.57 16.73 -10.73
C PRO A 51 -9.87 17.67 -11.74
N VAL A 52 -8.69 18.18 -11.40
CA VAL A 52 -7.90 19.06 -12.28
C VAL A 52 -6.89 18.30 -13.14
N ASN A 53 -6.63 17.01 -12.85
CA ASN A 53 -5.73 16.19 -13.64
C ASN A 53 -6.32 16.00 -15.04
N ASN A 54 -5.47 16.15 -16.06
CA ASN A 54 -5.82 16.03 -17.47
C ASN A 54 -5.14 14.84 -18.17
N GLU A 55 -4.41 14.02 -17.43
CA GLU A 55 -3.62 12.92 -17.98
C GLU A 55 -4.52 11.81 -18.57
N LEU A 56 -5.77 11.70 -18.13
CA LEU A 56 -6.76 10.83 -18.76
C LEU A 56 -7.34 11.38 -20.08
N GLY A 57 -6.79 12.49 -20.59
CA GLY A 57 -7.22 13.13 -21.84
C GLY A 57 -8.41 14.07 -21.67
N PHE A 58 -8.90 14.26 -20.44
CA PHE A 58 -9.83 15.29 -20.02
C PHE A 58 -9.56 15.63 -18.54
N SER A 59 -10.03 16.78 -18.09
CA SER A 59 -10.09 17.10 -16.65
C SER A 59 -11.52 17.44 -16.27
N LEU A 60 -12.03 16.86 -15.19
CA LEU A 60 -13.39 17.12 -14.72
C LEU A 60 -13.66 18.62 -14.51
N LYS A 61 -12.66 19.36 -14.01
CA LYS A 61 -12.75 20.82 -13.85
C LYS A 61 -13.07 21.52 -15.17
N ASN A 62 -12.26 21.31 -16.19
CA ASN A 62 -12.42 22.02 -17.47
C ASN A 62 -13.74 21.65 -18.15
N GLU A 63 -14.18 20.40 -18.04
CA GLU A 63 -15.45 19.95 -18.62
C GLU A 63 -16.65 20.59 -17.93
N ILE A 64 -16.64 20.69 -16.59
CA ILE A 64 -17.67 21.42 -15.83
C ILE A 64 -17.67 22.90 -16.22
N LEU A 65 -16.52 23.56 -16.24
CA LEU A 65 -16.43 24.98 -16.59
C LEU A 65 -16.89 25.26 -18.04
N THR A 66 -16.57 24.35 -18.96
CA THR A 66 -16.99 24.44 -20.36
C THR A 66 -18.50 24.20 -20.51
N ALA A 67 -19.06 23.25 -19.75
CA ALA A 67 -20.50 23.03 -19.71
C ALA A 67 -21.25 24.18 -19.04
N LEU A 68 -20.62 24.87 -18.09
CA LEU A 68 -21.21 25.98 -17.34
C LEU A 68 -21.26 27.28 -18.16
N LYS A 69 -20.33 27.48 -19.10
CA LYS A 69 -20.21 28.72 -19.88
C LYS A 69 -21.53 29.22 -20.51
N PRO A 70 -22.34 28.40 -21.22
CA PRO A 70 -23.60 28.87 -21.81
C PRO A 70 -24.64 29.33 -20.78
N ILE A 71 -24.59 28.80 -19.56
CA ILE A 71 -25.44 29.26 -18.44
C ILE A 71 -24.94 30.64 -17.97
N LEU A 72 -23.62 30.79 -17.77
CA LEU A 72 -23.02 32.05 -17.33
C LEU A 72 -23.23 33.20 -18.32
N ASP A 73 -23.19 32.91 -19.62
CA ASP A 73 -23.43 33.90 -20.68
C ASP A 73 -24.86 34.49 -20.61
N LYS A 74 -25.80 33.83 -19.93
CA LYS A 74 -27.19 34.28 -19.75
C LYS A 74 -27.43 34.99 -18.40
N VAL A 75 -26.46 35.00 -17.49
CA VAL A 75 -26.60 35.61 -16.16
C VAL A 75 -26.75 37.12 -16.31
N LYS A 76 -27.71 37.72 -15.58
CA LYS A 76 -27.94 39.18 -15.61
C LYS A 76 -27.85 39.84 -14.23
N LYS A 77 -28.26 39.17 -13.16
CA LYS A 77 -28.33 39.76 -11.81
C LYS A 77 -27.17 39.34 -10.91
N THR A 78 -26.72 38.12 -11.09
CA THR A 78 -25.65 37.48 -10.32
C THR A 78 -24.31 37.82 -10.95
N ASP A 79 -23.25 37.83 -10.14
CA ASP A 79 -21.89 37.95 -10.64
C ASP A 79 -21.43 36.59 -11.19
N GLY A 80 -21.58 36.39 -12.50
CA GLY A 80 -21.21 35.15 -13.18
C GLY A 80 -19.71 34.83 -13.08
N GLY A 81 -18.86 35.85 -12.97
CA GLY A 81 -17.42 35.69 -12.76
C GLY A 81 -17.14 35.08 -11.38
N LYS A 82 -17.66 35.70 -10.32
CA LYS A 82 -17.52 35.15 -8.95
C LYS A 82 -18.11 33.76 -8.80
N PHE A 83 -19.26 33.49 -9.44
CA PHE A 83 -19.85 32.16 -9.41
C PHE A 83 -18.94 31.10 -10.03
N LYS A 84 -18.34 31.42 -11.20
CA LYS A 84 -17.35 30.57 -11.85
C LYS A 84 -16.14 30.34 -10.93
N ASP A 85 -15.62 31.40 -10.31
CA ASP A 85 -14.45 31.32 -9.42
C ASP A 85 -14.74 30.43 -8.19
N ILE A 86 -15.96 30.47 -7.64
CA ILE A 86 -16.37 29.58 -6.53
C ILE A 86 -16.32 28.11 -6.96
N ILE A 87 -16.90 27.78 -8.13
CA ILE A 87 -16.88 26.41 -8.65
C ILE A 87 -15.45 25.97 -8.98
N GLU A 88 -14.65 26.83 -9.60
CA GLU A 88 -13.26 26.56 -9.92
C GLU A 88 -12.43 26.31 -8.65
N ASN A 89 -12.61 27.12 -7.61
CA ASN A 89 -11.95 26.93 -6.31
C ASN A 89 -12.40 25.65 -5.62
N PHE A 90 -13.69 25.31 -5.70
CA PHE A 90 -14.23 24.06 -5.18
C PHE A 90 -13.55 22.84 -5.81
N LEU A 91 -13.42 22.85 -7.14
CA LEU A 91 -12.83 21.76 -7.91
C LEU A 91 -11.29 21.69 -7.82
N SER A 92 -10.63 22.83 -7.59
CA SER A 92 -9.16 22.91 -7.54
C SER A 92 -8.57 22.61 -6.16
N LYS A 93 -9.35 22.82 -5.08
CA LYS A 93 -8.90 22.65 -3.69
C LYS A 93 -9.87 21.78 -2.87
N PRO A 94 -10.14 20.55 -3.32
CA PRO A 94 -11.14 19.72 -2.67
C PRO A 94 -10.86 19.40 -1.18
N GLU A 95 -9.59 19.29 -0.79
CA GLU A 95 -9.18 18.97 0.59
C GLU A 95 -9.29 20.17 1.56
N GLU A 96 -9.22 21.41 1.07
CA GLU A 96 -9.23 22.62 1.90
C GLU A 96 -10.66 23.11 2.21
N ASN A 97 -11.66 22.74 1.41
CA ASN A 97 -13.03 23.25 1.47
C ASN A 97 -13.96 22.54 2.49
N GLY A 98 -13.40 21.99 3.57
CA GLY A 98 -14.18 21.51 4.73
C GLY A 98 -14.52 20.01 4.76
N ILE A 99 -14.00 19.20 3.84
CA ILE A 99 -14.10 17.72 3.91
C ILE A 99 -12.85 17.18 4.63
N LYS A 100 -12.63 17.61 5.87
CA LYS A 100 -11.44 17.23 6.67
C LYS A 100 -11.58 15.91 7.43
N SER A 101 -12.63 15.14 7.17
CA SER A 101 -12.90 13.92 7.92
C SER A 101 -13.59 12.89 7.05
N VAL A 102 -12.90 12.38 6.04
CA VAL A 102 -12.76 10.96 5.68
C VAL A 102 -11.65 10.93 4.61
N LYS A 103 -10.59 10.15 4.85
CA LYS A 103 -9.54 9.69 3.92
C LYS A 103 -9.56 10.30 2.50
N LYS A 104 -8.54 11.09 2.11
CA LYS A 104 -7.88 11.30 0.78
C LYS A 104 -8.63 11.10 -0.57
N TYR A 105 -9.95 10.90 -0.55
CA TYR A 105 -10.81 10.51 -1.65
C TYR A 105 -12.03 11.39 -1.52
N LEU A 106 -12.27 12.23 -2.51
CA LEU A 106 -13.57 12.90 -2.61
C LEU A 106 -14.55 11.83 -3.08
N PRO A 107 -15.66 11.61 -2.38
CA PRO A 107 -16.76 10.91 -3.02
C PRO A 107 -17.14 11.74 -4.25
N SER A 108 -16.93 11.21 -5.45
CA SER A 108 -17.34 11.79 -6.73
C SER A 108 -18.79 12.30 -6.68
N ILE A 109 -19.64 11.59 -5.94
CA ILE A 109 -21.03 11.93 -5.62
C ILE A 109 -21.16 13.28 -4.91
N GLY A 110 -20.26 13.61 -3.97
CA GLY A 110 -20.25 14.88 -3.24
C GLY A 110 -19.91 16.07 -4.15
N ILE A 111 -18.98 15.88 -5.09
CA ILE A 111 -18.63 16.92 -6.08
C ILE A 111 -19.82 17.19 -6.99
N PHE A 112 -20.42 16.13 -7.55
CA PHE A 112 -21.53 16.25 -8.49
C PHE A 112 -22.74 16.93 -7.86
N THR A 113 -23.16 16.44 -6.70
CA THR A 113 -24.32 16.99 -5.97
C THR A 113 -24.12 18.46 -5.58
N THR A 114 -22.91 18.84 -5.15
CA THR A 114 -22.57 20.23 -4.81
C THR A 114 -22.62 21.13 -6.04
N VAL A 115 -21.95 20.75 -7.14
CA VAL A 115 -21.95 21.50 -8.39
C VAL A 115 -23.38 21.63 -8.93
N LEU A 116 -24.15 20.54 -8.95
CA LEU A 116 -25.52 20.55 -9.42
C LEU A 116 -26.42 21.44 -8.56
N SER A 117 -26.25 21.43 -7.24
CA SER A 117 -27.00 22.31 -6.32
C SER A 117 -26.66 23.78 -6.55
N LEU A 118 -25.39 24.12 -6.74
CA LEU A 118 -24.95 25.48 -7.05
C LEU A 118 -25.56 25.98 -8.37
N VAL A 119 -25.48 25.16 -9.43
CA VAL A 119 -26.04 25.52 -10.75
C VAL A 119 -27.57 25.57 -10.70
N GLY A 120 -28.22 24.65 -9.98
CA GLY A 120 -29.67 24.67 -9.76
C GLY A 120 -30.13 25.94 -9.05
N ASN A 121 -29.41 26.38 -8.01
CA ASN A 121 -29.70 27.64 -7.33
C ASN A 121 -29.51 28.85 -8.26
N LEU A 122 -28.48 28.84 -9.11
CA LEU A 122 -28.28 29.91 -10.10
C LEU A 122 -29.47 29.98 -11.08
N VAL A 123 -29.97 28.84 -11.55
CA VAL A 123 -31.14 28.75 -12.45
C VAL A 123 -32.40 29.31 -11.78
N ILE A 124 -32.59 29.09 -10.48
CA ILE A 124 -33.75 29.62 -9.73
C ILE A 124 -33.69 31.16 -9.62
N VAL A 125 -32.50 31.72 -9.41
CA VAL A 125 -32.31 33.17 -9.22
C VAL A 125 -32.37 33.93 -10.56
N GLU A 126 -31.81 33.36 -11.61
CA GLU A 126 -31.67 33.98 -12.92
C GLU A 126 -32.81 33.59 -13.87
N LYS A 127 -33.81 34.47 -14.00
CA LYS A 127 -34.95 34.25 -14.90
C LYS A 127 -34.59 34.03 -16.38
N SER A 128 -33.41 34.47 -16.81
CA SER A 128 -32.89 34.29 -18.17
C SER A 128 -32.33 32.89 -18.42
N ILE A 129 -32.05 32.11 -17.37
CA ILE A 129 -31.60 30.73 -17.46
C ILE A 129 -32.83 29.83 -17.36
N THR A 130 -32.97 28.93 -18.32
CA THR A 130 -34.14 28.03 -18.42
C THR A 130 -33.84 26.66 -17.82
N LYS A 131 -34.89 25.89 -17.51
CA LYS A 131 -34.75 24.46 -17.15
C LYS A 131 -34.01 23.67 -18.23
N GLU A 132 -34.21 24.01 -19.50
CA GLU A 132 -33.53 23.37 -20.62
C GLU A 132 -32.02 23.61 -20.61
N ASP A 133 -31.57 24.78 -20.15
CA ASP A 133 -30.14 25.06 -19.99
C ASP A 133 -29.52 24.20 -18.89
N LEU A 134 -30.25 23.99 -17.78
CA LEU A 134 -29.84 23.09 -16.71
C LEU A 134 -29.76 21.64 -17.20
N ASN A 135 -30.75 21.16 -17.95
CA ASN A 135 -30.74 19.80 -18.52
C ASN A 135 -29.51 19.61 -19.44
N LYS A 136 -29.25 20.55 -20.34
CA LYS A 136 -28.07 20.50 -21.23
C LYS A 136 -26.75 20.50 -20.46
N PHE A 137 -26.66 21.26 -19.38
CA PHE A 137 -25.50 21.21 -18.49
C PHE A 137 -25.36 19.81 -17.87
N MET A 138 -26.43 19.27 -17.29
CA MET A 138 -26.45 17.93 -16.69
C MET A 138 -26.03 16.85 -17.67
N ASP A 139 -26.65 16.80 -18.85
CA ASP A 139 -26.36 15.80 -19.88
C ASP A 139 -24.89 15.85 -20.30
N LYS A 140 -24.34 17.06 -20.44
CA LYS A 140 -22.94 17.24 -20.83
C LYS A 140 -21.96 16.79 -19.75
N VAL A 141 -22.22 17.06 -18.48
CA VAL A 141 -21.29 16.72 -17.40
C VAL A 141 -21.44 15.27 -16.91
N GLN A 142 -22.64 14.68 -17.02
CA GLN A 142 -22.96 13.36 -16.45
C GLN A 142 -22.02 12.26 -16.96
N GLN A 143 -21.69 12.25 -18.25
CA GLN A 143 -20.77 11.27 -18.82
C GLN A 143 -19.36 11.33 -18.19
N TYR A 144 -18.86 12.53 -17.87
CA TYR A 144 -17.54 12.70 -17.24
C TYR A 144 -17.58 12.31 -15.76
N PHE A 145 -18.65 12.67 -15.06
CA PHE A 145 -18.85 12.29 -13.67
C PHE A 145 -18.93 10.78 -13.49
N TYR A 146 -19.63 10.07 -14.38
CA TYR A 146 -19.72 8.61 -14.34
C TYR A 146 -18.35 7.93 -14.45
N GLN A 147 -17.49 8.42 -15.35
CA GLN A 147 -16.13 7.87 -15.49
C GLN A 147 -15.24 8.23 -14.30
N TYR A 148 -15.38 9.43 -13.77
CA TYR A 148 -14.66 9.86 -12.59
C TYR A 148 -15.11 9.10 -11.33
N GLU A 149 -16.39 8.74 -11.22
CA GLU A 149 -16.91 7.89 -10.15
C GLU A 149 -16.32 6.49 -10.19
N LYS A 150 -16.22 5.88 -11.39
CA LYS A 150 -15.50 4.61 -11.55
C LYS A 150 -14.05 4.70 -11.12
N LEU A 151 -13.35 5.75 -11.55
CA LEU A 151 -11.95 5.99 -11.14
C LEU A 151 -11.81 6.11 -9.62
N ASN A 152 -12.74 6.83 -8.99
CA ASN A 152 -12.75 7.00 -7.54
C ASN A 152 -12.99 5.67 -6.83
N ALA A 153 -13.96 4.86 -7.28
CA ALA A 153 -14.23 3.54 -6.71
C ALA A 153 -13.02 2.59 -6.81
N ILE A 154 -12.36 2.55 -7.97
CA ILE A 154 -11.13 1.77 -8.18
C ILE A 154 -10.04 2.23 -7.19
N ASN A 155 -9.88 3.55 -7.01
CA ASN A 155 -8.90 4.12 -6.09
C ASN A 155 -9.19 3.82 -4.60
N GLU A 156 -10.46 3.94 -4.19
CA GLU A 156 -10.90 3.66 -2.83
C GLU A 156 -10.67 2.19 -2.48
N GLN A 157 -11.11 1.28 -3.34
CA GLN A 157 -10.90 -0.16 -3.17
C GLN A 157 -9.41 -0.50 -3.08
N PHE A 158 -8.61 0.01 -4.01
CA PHE A 158 -7.17 -0.25 -4.02
C PHE A 158 -6.49 0.29 -2.75
N SER A 159 -6.85 1.48 -2.29
CA SER A 159 -6.28 2.03 -1.07
C SER A 159 -6.71 1.30 0.19
N GLU A 160 -7.94 0.80 0.26
CA GLU A 160 -8.40 -0.02 1.37
C GLU A 160 -7.63 -1.34 1.42
N GLN A 161 -7.49 -2.01 0.28
CA GLN A 161 -6.75 -3.26 0.15
C GLN A 161 -5.27 -3.09 0.53
N VAL A 162 -4.61 -2.03 0.05
CA VAL A 162 -3.23 -1.69 0.44
C VAL A 162 -3.13 -1.37 1.93
N GLY A 163 -4.14 -0.70 2.52
CA GLY A 163 -4.22 -0.48 3.96
C GLY A 163 -4.22 -1.78 4.76
N LYS A 164 -5.04 -2.76 4.35
CA LYS A 164 -5.08 -4.10 4.96
C LYS A 164 -3.74 -4.83 4.83
N LEU A 165 -3.03 -4.70 3.71
CA LEU A 165 -1.69 -5.28 3.56
C LEU A 165 -0.67 -4.66 4.52
N LEU A 166 -0.74 -3.35 4.76
CA LEU A 166 0.12 -2.66 5.71
C LEU A 166 -0.13 -3.11 7.16
N GLU A 167 -1.40 -3.33 7.53
CA GLU A 167 -1.78 -3.88 8.84
C GLU A 167 -1.22 -5.29 9.02
N LYS A 168 -1.46 -6.19 8.05
CA LYS A 168 -0.87 -7.55 8.06
C LYS A 168 0.65 -7.55 8.12
N SER A 169 1.30 -6.63 7.42
CA SER A 169 2.76 -6.49 7.45
C SER A 169 3.26 -6.05 8.83
N ALA A 170 2.50 -5.24 9.56
CA ALA A 170 2.82 -4.85 10.93
C ALA A 170 2.63 -6.04 11.90
N GLU A 171 1.57 -6.84 11.72
CA GLU A 171 1.36 -8.08 12.49
C GLU A 171 2.54 -9.05 12.36
N ILE A 172 3.00 -9.32 11.14
CA ILE A 172 4.17 -10.19 10.91
C ILE A 172 5.44 -9.61 11.53
N LYS A 173 5.58 -8.27 11.59
CA LYS A 173 6.72 -7.63 12.25
C LYS A 173 6.68 -7.82 13.77
N GLU A 174 5.50 -7.77 14.37
CA GLU A 174 5.33 -8.09 15.80
C GLU A 174 5.56 -9.59 16.07
N ASP A 175 5.05 -10.50 15.22
CA ASP A 175 5.34 -11.95 15.35
C ASP A 175 6.86 -12.23 15.31
N LEU A 176 7.57 -11.57 14.39
CA LEU A 176 9.02 -11.67 14.28
C LEU A 176 9.73 -11.12 15.53
N LYS A 177 9.22 -10.02 16.08
CA LYS A 177 9.74 -9.41 17.31
C LYS A 177 9.54 -10.32 18.51
N ASP A 178 8.36 -10.88 18.69
CA ASP A 178 8.06 -11.81 19.77
C ASP A 178 8.96 -13.05 19.70
N PHE A 179 9.15 -13.60 18.50
CA PHE A 179 10.09 -14.69 18.28
C PHE A 179 11.55 -14.32 18.61
N LEU A 180 11.99 -13.11 18.23
CA LEU A 180 13.33 -12.61 18.57
C LEU A 180 13.49 -12.40 20.08
N VAL A 181 12.49 -11.83 20.76
CA VAL A 181 12.49 -11.65 22.22
C VAL A 181 12.58 -12.99 22.94
N GLU A 182 11.83 -14.00 22.50
CA GLU A 182 11.90 -15.36 23.03
C GLU A 182 13.30 -15.96 22.85
N SER A 183 13.88 -15.76 21.66
CA SER A 183 15.20 -16.26 21.30
C SER A 183 16.29 -15.63 22.18
N ILE A 184 16.24 -14.31 22.40
CA ILE A 184 17.16 -13.58 23.29
C ILE A 184 17.01 -14.08 24.74
N ASN A 185 15.79 -14.20 25.24
CA ASN A 185 15.54 -14.65 26.61
C ASN A 185 15.99 -16.11 26.84
N THR A 186 15.79 -16.99 25.86
CA THR A 186 16.24 -18.39 25.93
C THR A 186 17.77 -18.49 25.95
N MET A 187 18.45 -17.72 25.11
CA MET A 187 19.92 -17.70 25.06
C MET A 187 20.54 -17.05 26.32
N ASN A 188 19.88 -16.01 26.84
CA ASN A 188 20.30 -15.27 28.02
C ASN A 188 19.13 -15.03 28.99
N PRO A 189 18.88 -15.97 29.92
CA PRO A 189 17.77 -15.89 30.89
C PRO A 189 17.83 -14.68 31.85
N SER A 190 18.99 -14.04 31.98
CA SER A 190 19.12 -12.82 32.79
C SER A 190 18.42 -11.59 32.17
N ILE A 191 18.17 -11.63 30.86
CA ILE A 191 17.45 -10.58 30.14
C ILE A 191 15.96 -10.93 30.15
N THR A 192 15.14 -10.11 30.82
CA THR A 192 13.70 -10.35 30.90
C THR A 192 12.99 -9.94 29.62
N LYS A 193 11.95 -10.69 29.20
CA LYS A 193 11.14 -10.35 28.02
C LYS A 193 10.55 -8.94 28.09
N GLN A 194 10.10 -8.53 29.28
CA GLN A 194 9.53 -7.20 29.53
C GLN A 194 10.53 -6.08 29.22
N SER A 195 11.82 -6.28 29.49
CA SER A 195 12.87 -5.29 29.18
C SER A 195 13.13 -5.10 27.68
N LEU A 196 12.64 -6.02 26.85
CA LEU A 196 12.85 -6.02 25.40
C LEU A 196 11.61 -5.57 24.61
N LYS A 197 10.43 -5.56 25.25
CA LYS A 197 9.14 -5.38 24.58
C LYS A 197 9.01 -4.05 23.84
N ASP A 198 9.59 -2.97 24.35
CA ASP A 198 9.48 -1.64 23.74
C ASP A 198 10.62 -1.32 22.77
N ILE A 199 11.57 -2.25 22.59
CA ILE A 199 12.71 -2.07 21.70
C ILE A 199 12.35 -2.52 20.28
N GLN A 200 12.77 -1.73 19.28
CA GLN A 200 12.56 -2.06 17.86
C GLN A 200 13.35 -3.30 17.44
N VAL A 201 12.81 -4.06 16.48
CA VAL A 201 13.40 -5.31 15.97
C VAL A 201 14.84 -5.09 15.48
N GLU A 202 15.09 -3.99 14.78
CA GLU A 202 16.41 -3.65 14.25
C GLU A 202 17.45 -3.44 15.36
N VAL A 203 17.04 -2.82 16.46
CA VAL A 203 17.91 -2.57 17.63
C VAL A 203 18.17 -3.87 18.39
N LEU A 204 17.15 -4.73 18.53
CA LEU A 204 17.30 -6.05 19.13
C LEU A 204 18.24 -6.94 18.32
N LEU A 205 18.09 -6.95 16.99
CA LEU A 205 18.96 -7.65 16.05
C LEU A 205 20.41 -7.18 16.21
N GLN A 206 20.67 -5.88 16.05
CA GLN A 206 22.03 -5.34 16.10
C GLN A 206 22.75 -5.59 17.43
N LYS A 207 21.99 -5.61 18.54
CA LYS A 207 22.52 -5.76 19.90
C LYS A 207 22.75 -7.22 20.30
N TYR A 208 21.84 -8.13 19.92
CA TYR A 208 21.84 -9.49 20.47
C TYR A 208 21.93 -10.61 19.42
N TYR A 209 21.53 -10.35 18.18
CA TYR A 209 21.35 -11.38 17.14
C TYR A 209 22.02 -11.02 15.80
N ASP A 210 22.98 -10.10 15.82
CA ASP A 210 23.87 -9.81 14.69
C ASP A 210 24.65 -11.09 14.34
N PRO A 211 24.47 -11.69 13.14
CA PRO A 211 25.02 -13.00 12.85
C PRO A 211 26.56 -13.07 12.99
N GLN A 212 27.26 -11.99 12.66
CA GLN A 212 28.72 -11.95 12.70
C GLN A 212 29.21 -11.87 14.15
N LYS A 213 28.61 -10.99 14.97
CA LYS A 213 28.96 -10.89 16.39
C LYS A 213 28.60 -12.17 17.14
N LEU A 214 27.48 -12.78 16.78
CA LEU A 214 27.01 -14.03 17.38
C LEU A 214 27.94 -15.19 17.05
N GLN A 215 28.44 -15.28 15.82
CA GLN A 215 29.47 -16.26 15.44
C GLN A 215 30.72 -16.12 16.31
N VAL A 216 31.27 -14.91 16.41
CA VAL A 216 32.47 -14.63 17.24
C VAL A 216 32.22 -14.98 18.71
N TRP A 217 31.06 -14.63 19.24
CA TRP A 217 30.68 -14.98 20.60
C TRP A 217 30.58 -16.50 20.79
N LEU A 218 29.93 -17.22 19.87
CA LEU A 218 29.82 -18.68 19.93
C LEU A 218 31.18 -19.39 19.84
N ASP A 219 32.13 -18.83 19.09
CA ASP A 219 33.46 -19.41 18.92
C ASP A 219 34.38 -19.16 20.12
N THR A 220 34.18 -18.06 20.84
CA THR A 220 34.98 -17.69 22.02
C THR A 220 34.40 -18.24 23.33
N THR A 221 33.09 -18.50 23.38
CA THR A 221 32.44 -18.94 24.61
C THR A 221 32.52 -20.47 24.77
N ASN A 222 33.40 -20.94 25.66
CA ASN A 222 33.44 -22.34 26.15
C ASN A 222 32.23 -22.64 27.04
N SER A 223 31.01 -22.56 26.52
CA SER A 223 29.81 -22.77 27.32
C SER A 223 29.58 -24.27 27.53
N GLN A 224 29.87 -24.77 28.73
CA GLN A 224 29.31 -26.01 29.27
C GLN A 224 27.83 -25.83 29.66
N LYS A 225 27.02 -25.14 28.85
CA LYS A 225 25.58 -25.01 29.13
C LYS A 225 24.87 -26.28 28.67
N GLU A 226 24.31 -27.02 29.63
CA GLU A 226 23.38 -28.11 29.34
C GLU A 226 22.02 -27.52 28.96
N GLY A 227 21.50 -27.87 27.78
CA GLY A 227 20.18 -27.44 27.29
C GLY A 227 20.21 -26.78 25.90
N SER A 228 19.02 -26.60 25.31
CA SER A 228 18.86 -25.82 24.07
C SER A 228 19.04 -24.33 24.38
N LEU A 229 19.84 -23.63 23.57
CA LEU A 229 20.01 -22.17 23.65
C LEU A 229 19.06 -21.41 22.70
N TYR A 230 18.10 -22.11 22.11
CA TYR A 230 17.07 -21.54 21.26
C TYR A 230 15.67 -22.09 21.62
N PRO A 231 14.60 -21.35 21.29
CA PRO A 231 13.24 -21.72 21.66
C PRO A 231 12.84 -23.09 21.08
N PRO A 232 12.11 -23.94 21.84
CA PRO A 232 11.74 -25.28 21.38
C PRO A 232 10.75 -25.27 20.21
N ASP A 233 10.00 -24.19 20.05
CA ASP A 233 9.04 -23.92 18.99
C ASP A 233 9.65 -23.19 17.79
N ALA A 234 10.97 -22.92 17.78
CA ALA A 234 11.63 -22.19 16.69
C ALA A 234 11.28 -22.70 15.28
N PRO A 235 11.26 -24.02 14.98
CA PRO A 235 10.83 -24.51 13.66
C PRO A 235 9.39 -24.12 13.29
N THR A 236 8.49 -24.04 14.28
CA THR A 236 7.10 -23.62 14.07
C THR A 236 7.03 -22.12 13.82
N SER A 237 7.71 -21.31 14.64
CA SER A 237 7.70 -19.86 14.55
C SER A 237 8.28 -19.37 13.21
N VAL A 238 9.39 -19.94 12.75
CA VAL A 238 9.97 -19.57 11.43
C VAL A 238 9.05 -19.96 10.27
N LYS A 239 8.31 -21.07 10.37
CA LYS A 239 7.32 -21.48 9.36
C LYS A 239 6.13 -20.53 9.31
N LEU A 240 5.61 -20.12 10.48
CA LEU A 240 4.49 -19.20 10.57
C LEU A 240 4.85 -17.83 9.98
N VAL A 241 5.99 -17.25 10.37
CA VAL A 241 6.47 -15.98 9.83
C VAL A 241 6.69 -16.08 8.31
N THR A 242 7.34 -17.15 7.83
CA THR A 242 7.57 -17.36 6.39
C THR A 242 6.25 -17.48 5.62
N ALA A 243 5.27 -18.22 6.16
CA ALA A 243 3.96 -18.36 5.55
C ALA A 243 3.20 -17.04 5.52
N GLY A 244 3.32 -16.22 6.58
CA GLY A 244 2.78 -14.86 6.64
C GLY A 244 3.34 -13.96 5.54
N ILE A 245 4.67 -13.88 5.42
CA ILE A 245 5.35 -13.11 4.37
C ILE A 245 4.89 -13.52 2.97
N LYS A 246 4.87 -14.84 2.69
CA LYS A 246 4.41 -15.38 1.40
C LYS A 246 2.94 -15.05 1.11
N ARG A 247 2.09 -15.07 2.14
CA ARG A 247 0.67 -14.73 1.99
C ARG A 247 0.52 -13.25 1.61
N ILE A 248 1.20 -12.34 2.30
CA ILE A 248 1.13 -10.91 1.99
C ILE A 248 1.66 -10.64 0.59
N GLN A 249 2.75 -11.28 0.17
CA GLN A 249 3.25 -11.17 -1.22
C GLN A 249 2.19 -11.60 -2.23
N LYS A 250 1.57 -12.78 -2.05
CA LYS A 250 0.56 -13.27 -3.00
C LYS A 250 -0.66 -12.34 -3.06
N GLU A 251 -1.10 -11.83 -1.91
CA GLU A 251 -2.20 -10.86 -1.85
C GLU A 251 -1.81 -9.54 -2.52
N PHE A 252 -0.58 -9.04 -2.31
CA PHE A 252 -0.03 -7.88 -3.01
C PHE A 252 -0.14 -8.06 -4.53
N GLU A 253 0.39 -9.18 -5.07
CA GLU A 253 0.38 -9.46 -6.50
C GLU A 253 -1.06 -9.49 -7.06
N THR A 254 -1.97 -10.09 -6.30
CA THR A 254 -3.39 -10.18 -6.67
C THR A 254 -4.03 -8.80 -6.72
N ILE A 255 -3.89 -8.01 -5.66
CA ILE A 255 -4.48 -6.67 -5.52
C ILE A 255 -3.96 -5.73 -6.61
N TYR A 256 -2.65 -5.72 -6.85
CA TYR A 256 -2.05 -4.87 -7.87
C TYR A 256 -2.48 -5.27 -9.28
N ASN A 257 -2.55 -6.57 -9.57
CA ASN A 257 -3.00 -7.06 -10.87
C ASN A 257 -4.50 -6.77 -11.12
N GLU A 258 -5.34 -6.91 -10.09
CA GLU A 258 -6.76 -6.55 -10.16
C GLU A 258 -6.94 -5.05 -10.42
N ASN A 259 -6.27 -4.20 -9.65
CA ASN A 259 -6.32 -2.76 -9.85
C ASN A 259 -5.81 -2.35 -11.25
N TYR A 260 -4.71 -2.96 -11.71
CA TYR A 260 -4.19 -2.73 -13.06
C TYR A 260 -5.22 -3.09 -14.13
N ARG A 261 -5.87 -4.26 -14.03
CA ARG A 261 -6.93 -4.67 -14.95
C ARG A 261 -8.08 -3.66 -14.96
N GLU A 262 -8.59 -3.28 -13.79
CA GLU A 262 -9.68 -2.30 -13.65
C GLU A 262 -9.32 -0.94 -14.26
N MET A 263 -8.09 -0.48 -14.06
CA MET A 263 -7.57 0.75 -14.67
C MET A 263 -7.50 0.65 -16.20
N LYS A 264 -7.09 -0.50 -16.74
CA LYS A 264 -7.08 -0.73 -18.21
C LYS A 264 -8.49 -0.75 -18.79
N GLU A 265 -9.44 -1.37 -18.09
CA GLU A 265 -10.85 -1.38 -18.47
C GLU A 265 -11.45 0.03 -18.44
N LEU A 266 -11.16 0.82 -17.40
CA LEU A 266 -11.55 2.23 -17.32
C LEU A 266 -10.98 3.00 -18.53
N ILE A 267 -9.68 2.92 -18.79
CA ILE A 267 -9.01 3.60 -19.91
C ILE A 267 -9.64 3.20 -21.26
N ALA A 268 -9.95 1.92 -21.45
CA ALA A 268 -10.63 1.46 -22.66
C ALA A 268 -12.03 2.06 -22.78
N SER A 269 -12.79 2.13 -21.68
CA SER A 269 -14.13 2.71 -21.67
C SER A 269 -14.14 4.22 -21.91
N LEU A 270 -13.09 4.95 -21.51
CA LEU A 270 -12.95 6.38 -21.79
C LEU A 270 -12.94 6.65 -23.30
N LYS A 271 -12.26 5.79 -24.09
CA LYS A 271 -12.14 5.95 -25.54
C LYS A 271 -13.47 5.92 -26.27
N THR A 272 -14.45 5.19 -25.74
CA THR A 272 -15.78 5.04 -26.34
C THR A 272 -16.82 5.97 -25.72
N SER A 273 -16.65 6.34 -24.45
CA SER A 273 -17.67 7.05 -23.67
C SER A 273 -17.50 8.57 -23.67
N ILE A 274 -16.28 9.08 -23.93
CA ILE A 274 -16.00 10.52 -23.86
C ILE A 274 -15.76 11.09 -25.26
N PRO A 275 -16.61 12.00 -25.76
CA PRO A 275 -16.40 12.67 -27.04
C PRO A 275 -15.23 13.65 -26.96
N ASN A 276 -14.48 13.78 -28.05
CA ASN A 276 -13.32 14.69 -28.19
C ASN A 276 -12.22 14.49 -27.14
N LEU A 277 -12.10 13.28 -26.58
CA LEU A 277 -11.04 12.92 -25.66
C LEU A 277 -9.65 13.10 -26.31
N ASP A 278 -8.69 13.66 -25.58
CA ASP A 278 -7.30 13.67 -26.03
C ASP A 278 -6.72 12.24 -25.98
N GLN A 279 -6.85 11.53 -27.09
CA GLN A 279 -6.37 10.17 -27.27
C GLN A 279 -4.85 10.06 -27.14
N ASN A 280 -4.10 11.11 -27.51
CA ASN A 280 -2.64 11.09 -27.40
C ASN A 280 -2.22 11.13 -25.94
N GLN A 281 -2.83 12.01 -25.14
CA GLN A 281 -2.57 12.09 -23.71
C GLN A 281 -3.02 10.81 -22.99
N LEU A 282 -4.21 10.29 -23.30
CA LEU A 282 -4.69 9.02 -22.72
C LEU A 282 -3.75 7.85 -23.04
N ASN A 283 -3.26 7.74 -24.28
CA ASN A 283 -2.35 6.67 -24.68
C ASN A 283 -0.99 6.79 -23.96
N LYS A 284 -0.46 8.01 -23.79
CA LYS A 284 0.77 8.24 -22.99
C LYS A 284 0.58 7.76 -21.56
N THR A 285 -0.52 8.15 -20.93
CA THR A 285 -0.85 7.75 -19.56
C THR A 285 -1.02 6.24 -19.43
N SER A 286 -1.67 5.60 -20.40
CA SER A 286 -1.77 4.14 -20.43
C SER A 286 -0.40 3.46 -20.48
N ILE A 287 0.53 3.95 -21.33
CA ILE A 287 1.87 3.39 -21.43
C ILE A 287 2.66 3.59 -20.12
N GLU A 288 2.50 4.75 -19.49
CA GLU A 288 3.14 5.05 -18.21
C GLU A 288 2.61 4.13 -17.09
N ILE A 289 1.30 3.91 -17.02
CA ILE A 289 0.67 2.95 -16.09
C ILE A 289 1.23 1.54 -16.33
N ASP A 290 1.33 1.10 -17.58
CA ASP A 290 1.88 -0.22 -17.93
C ASP A 290 3.33 -0.35 -17.44
N LYS A 291 4.14 0.69 -17.64
CA LYS A 291 5.52 0.72 -17.15
C LYS A 291 5.58 0.66 -15.63
N LEU A 292 4.87 1.56 -14.93
CA LEU A 292 4.91 1.66 -13.48
C LEU A 292 4.39 0.38 -12.81
N TYR A 293 3.35 -0.25 -13.36
CA TYR A 293 2.85 -1.54 -12.89
C TYR A 293 3.93 -2.64 -13.01
N ASN A 294 4.59 -2.73 -14.17
CA ASN A 294 5.66 -3.70 -14.38
C ASN A 294 6.87 -3.44 -13.47
N ASP A 295 7.24 -2.18 -13.26
CA ASP A 295 8.33 -1.79 -12.34
C ASP A 295 7.98 -2.21 -10.90
N SER A 296 6.73 -2.00 -10.47
CA SER A 296 6.23 -2.41 -9.15
C SER A 296 6.32 -3.93 -8.98
N ARG A 297 5.85 -4.67 -9.99
CA ARG A 297 5.88 -6.14 -10.03
C ARG A 297 7.30 -6.71 -10.02
N GLN A 298 8.26 -6.02 -10.67
CA GLN A 298 9.67 -6.45 -10.68
C GLN A 298 10.37 -6.14 -9.35
N ALA A 299 10.00 -5.03 -8.70
CA ALA A 299 10.50 -4.70 -7.37
C ALA A 299 10.11 -5.77 -6.32
N ASP A 300 8.97 -6.46 -6.49
CA ASP A 300 8.57 -7.60 -5.65
C ASP A 300 9.52 -8.77 -5.73
N VAL A 301 9.91 -9.14 -6.96
CA VAL A 301 10.75 -10.33 -7.21
C VAL A 301 12.18 -10.11 -6.72
N ILE A 302 12.67 -8.88 -6.78
CA ILE A 302 14.08 -8.54 -6.48
C ILE A 302 14.28 -8.13 -5.01
N ASN A 303 13.32 -7.44 -4.38
CA ASN A 303 13.55 -6.85 -3.05
C ASN A 303 12.97 -7.64 -1.87
N LEU A 304 12.02 -8.54 -2.11
CA LEU A 304 11.38 -9.26 -1.01
C LEU A 304 12.21 -10.42 -0.48
N ASN A 305 13.27 -10.84 -1.18
CA ASN A 305 14.17 -11.92 -0.75
C ASN A 305 13.42 -13.18 -0.25
N ILE A 306 12.22 -13.46 -0.76
CA ILE A 306 11.35 -14.53 -0.23
C ILE A 306 11.97 -15.90 -0.46
N THR A 307 12.69 -16.08 -1.56
CA THR A 307 13.55 -17.24 -1.79
C THR A 307 14.55 -17.41 -0.65
N GLN A 308 15.25 -16.33 -0.26
CA GLN A 308 16.20 -16.35 0.84
C GLN A 308 15.50 -16.61 2.19
N VAL A 309 14.37 -15.97 2.49
CA VAL A 309 13.59 -16.26 3.72
C VAL A 309 13.19 -17.73 3.78
N ASN A 310 12.73 -18.30 2.66
CA ASN A 310 12.33 -19.70 2.55
C ASN A 310 13.52 -20.66 2.72
N GLU A 311 14.66 -20.35 2.11
CA GLU A 311 15.91 -21.10 2.27
C GLU A 311 16.37 -21.06 3.73
N ARG A 312 16.39 -19.89 4.37
CA ARG A 312 16.77 -19.75 5.79
C ARG A 312 15.82 -20.49 6.71
N MET A 313 14.51 -20.45 6.44
CA MET A 313 13.51 -21.23 7.17
C MET A 313 13.78 -22.73 7.06
N ASN A 314 14.09 -23.23 5.86
CA ASN A 314 14.43 -24.64 5.64
C ASN A 314 15.70 -25.05 6.37
N ILE A 315 16.72 -24.18 6.40
CA ILE A 315 17.96 -24.40 7.16
C ILE A 315 17.65 -24.49 8.67
N VAL A 316 16.89 -23.55 9.23
CA VAL A 316 16.48 -23.61 10.66
C VAL A 316 15.79 -24.94 10.95
N CYS A 317 14.83 -25.34 10.11
CA CYS A 317 14.08 -26.58 10.29
C CYS A 317 14.98 -27.82 10.19
N SER A 318 15.89 -27.89 9.22
CA SER A 318 16.77 -29.05 9.06
C SER A 318 17.81 -29.13 10.18
N THR A 319 18.42 -28.00 10.55
CA THR A 319 19.44 -27.93 11.60
C THR A 319 18.88 -28.25 12.98
N ILE A 320 17.72 -27.70 13.34
CA ILE A 320 17.11 -27.95 14.65
C ILE A 320 16.51 -29.36 14.74
N ASN A 321 15.89 -29.86 13.67
CA ASN A 321 15.31 -31.21 13.68
C ASN A 321 16.38 -32.31 13.60
N ALA A 322 17.48 -32.10 12.86
CA ALA A 322 18.61 -33.03 12.85
C ALA A 322 19.36 -33.06 14.20
N GLY A 323 19.23 -31.99 15.00
CA GLY A 323 19.75 -31.91 16.35
C GLY A 323 18.81 -32.47 17.43
N ARG A 324 17.61 -33.00 17.10
CA ARG A 324 16.72 -33.69 18.05
C ARG A 324 17.07 -35.17 18.10
#